data_AF-T1CHF2-F1
#
_entry.id   AF-T1CHF2-F1
#
_cell.length_a   1.000
_cell.length_b   1.000
_cell.length_c   1.000
_cell.angle_alpha   90.00
_cell.angle_beta   90.00
_cell.angle_gamma   90.00
#
_symmetry.space_group_name_H-M   'P 1'
#
loop_
_entity.id
_entity.type
_entity.pdbx_description
1 polymer ?
#
loop_
_entity_poly.entity_id
_entity_poly.type
_entity_poly.pdbx_seq_one_letter_code
_entity_poly.pdbx_strand_id
1 'polypeptide(L)'
;VGPTSASRPALEDLLGAGAVIDRLSDLGLSPDAAATAAAFRSLMDSIPAALRDTASGQELLERGFPEDVVRAGELGASACVPSLASGGWMVDASRV
;
A
#
# COMPACT_ATOMS: atom_id res chain seq x y z
N VAL A 1 25.02 -15.94 -12.36
CA VAL A 1 23.72 -16.18 -11.69
C VAL A 1 23.86 -15.69 -10.27
N GLY A 2 23.47 -14.44 -9.99
CA GLY A 2 23.43 -13.92 -8.61
C GLY A 2 22.17 -14.42 -7.91
N PRO A 3 22.16 -14.60 -6.58
CA PRO A 3 20.94 -14.93 -5.88
C PRO A 3 19.95 -13.80 -6.15
N THR A 4 18.85 -14.11 -6.83
CA THR A 4 17.65 -13.26 -6.77
C THR A 4 17.36 -13.14 -5.28
N SER A 5 17.71 -12.00 -4.67
CA SER A 5 17.21 -11.64 -3.35
C SER A 5 15.70 -11.74 -3.49
N ALA A 6 15.09 -12.79 -2.93
CA ALA A 6 13.65 -12.96 -3.02
C ALA A 6 13.05 -11.65 -2.52
N SER A 7 12.30 -10.95 -3.38
CA SER A 7 11.57 -9.76 -2.96
C SER A 7 10.73 -10.20 -1.77
N ARG A 8 11.02 -9.65 -0.60
CA ARG A 8 10.21 -9.92 0.58
C ARG A 8 8.82 -9.37 0.28
N PRO A 9 7.74 -10.09 0.60
CA PRO A 9 6.41 -9.50 0.56
C PRO A 9 6.44 -8.23 1.40
N ALA A 10 6.23 -7.09 0.76
CA ALA A 10 6.32 -5.80 1.42
C ALA A 10 5.06 -5.60 2.28
N LEU A 11 5.22 -5.20 3.54
CA LEU A 11 4.08 -4.98 4.44
C LEU A 11 3.22 -3.83 3.91
N GLU A 12 3.87 -2.80 3.37
CA GLU A 12 3.25 -1.66 2.72
C GLU A 12 2.32 -2.06 1.57
N ASP A 13 2.74 -2.99 0.71
CA ASP A 13 1.93 -3.48 -0.40
C ASP A 13 0.73 -4.30 0.11
N LEU A 14 0.95 -5.14 1.13
CA LEU A 14 -0.10 -5.93 1.76
C LEU A 14 -1.17 -5.02 2.41
N LEU A 15 -0.75 -4.00 3.15
CA LEU A 15 -1.64 -3.05 3.80
C LEU A 15 -2.39 -2.19 2.77
N GLY A 16 -1.71 -1.74 1.72
CA GLY A 16 -2.32 -1.00 0.62
C GLY A 16 -3.39 -1.81 -0.11
N ALA A 17 -3.09 -3.07 -0.43
CA ALA A 17 -4.07 -3.98 -1.01
C ALA A 17 -5.24 -4.25 -0.04
N GLY A 18 -4.94 -4.47 1.24
CA GLY A 18 -5.94 -4.73 2.26
C GLY A 18 -6.91 -3.57 2.48
N ALA A 19 -6.44 -2.32 2.39
CA ALA A 19 -7.30 -1.14 2.45
C ALA A 19 -8.36 -1.10 1.33
N VAL A 20 -7.97 -1.51 0.11
CA VAL A 20 -8.90 -1.60 -1.03
C VAL A 20 -9.85 -2.79 -0.87
N ILE A 21 -9.32 -3.96 -0.53
CA ILE A 21 -10.11 -5.20 -0.39
C ILE A 21 -11.13 -5.08 0.74
N ASP A 22 -10.79 -4.45 1.86
CA ASP A 22 -11.69 -4.26 2.99
C ASP A 22 -12.96 -3.49 2.58
N ARG A 23 -12.82 -2.50 1.69
CA ARG A 23 -13.94 -1.74 1.10
C ARG A 23 -14.79 -2.53 0.11
N LEU A 24 -14.29 -3.65 -0.39
CA LEU A 24 -14.97 -4.53 -1.34
C LEU A 24 -15.46 -5.84 -0.70
N SER A 25 -15.40 -5.94 0.63
CA SER A 25 -15.68 -7.17 1.37
C SER A 25 -17.08 -7.77 1.13
N ASP A 26 -18.07 -6.93 0.81
CA ASP A 26 -19.44 -7.35 0.49
C ASP A 26 -19.58 -8.08 -0.87
N LEU A 27 -18.56 -8.02 -1.74
CA LEU A 27 -18.57 -8.69 -3.05
C LEU A 27 -18.19 -10.18 -2.99
N GLY A 28 -17.86 -10.67 -1.80
CA GLY A 28 -17.31 -12.01 -1.58
C GLY A 28 -15.80 -12.04 -1.83
N LEU A 29 -15.06 -12.58 -0.86
CA LEU A 29 -13.60 -12.62 -0.87
C LEU A 29 -13.09 -14.04 -1.08
N SER A 30 -12.02 -14.17 -1.87
CA SER A 30 -11.19 -15.38 -1.84
C SER A 30 -10.48 -15.50 -0.49
N PRO A 31 -9.94 -16.68 -0.12
CA PRO A 31 -9.19 -16.85 1.13
C PRO A 31 -8.02 -15.87 1.30
N ASP A 32 -7.24 -15.65 0.23
CA ASP A 32 -6.09 -14.73 0.27
C ASP A 32 -6.54 -13.27 0.44
N ALA A 33 -7.63 -12.89 -0.22
CA ALA A 33 -8.22 -11.56 -0.07
C ALA A 33 -8.76 -11.34 1.36
N ALA A 34 -9.42 -12.35 1.93
CA ALA A 34 -9.90 -12.30 3.31
C ALA A 34 -8.74 -12.18 4.32
N ALA A 35 -7.65 -12.92 4.13
CA ALA A 35 -6.44 -12.83 4.96
C ALA A 35 -5.79 -11.43 4.86
N THR A 36 -5.70 -10.88 3.65
CA THR A 36 -5.14 -9.56 3.38
C THR A 36 -5.96 -8.46 4.04
N ALA A 37 -7.30 -8.51 3.92
CA ALA A 37 -8.20 -7.58 4.58
C ALA A 37 -8.12 -7.68 6.12
N ALA A 38 -7.98 -8.89 6.66
CA ALA A 38 -7.80 -9.09 8.09
C ALA A 38 -6.48 -8.47 8.60
N ALA A 39 -5.38 -8.61 7.85
CA ALA A 39 -4.11 -7.98 8.17
C ALA A 39 -4.24 -6.45 8.20
N PHE A 40 -4.88 -5.86 7.18
CA PHE A 40 -5.16 -4.42 7.18
C PHE A 40 -5.99 -3.98 8.39
N ARG A 41 -7.13 -4.62 8.66
CA ARG A 41 -7.98 -4.28 9.81
C ARG A 41 -7.24 -4.36 11.14
N SER A 42 -6.28 -5.29 11.28
CA SER A 42 -5.48 -5.43 12.50
C SER A 42 -4.48 -4.29 12.75
N LEU A 43 -4.11 -3.56 11.69
CA LEU A 43 -3.07 -2.52 11.73
C LEU A 43 -3.59 -1.13 11.33
N MET A 44 -4.86 -0.99 10.97
CA MET A 44 -5.42 0.23 10.36
C MET A 44 -5.27 1.47 11.25
N ASP A 45 -5.33 1.30 12.57
CA ASP A 45 -5.20 2.41 13.54
C ASP A 45 -3.74 2.79 13.82
N SER A 46 -2.78 2.03 13.28
CA SER A 46 -1.35 2.19 13.52
C SER A 46 -0.52 2.10 12.23
N ILE A 47 -1.11 2.35 11.05
CA ILE A 47 -0.42 2.20 9.76
C ILE A 47 0.90 2.99 9.71
N PRO A 48 0.95 4.30 10.04
CA PRO A 48 2.22 5.03 9.98
C PRO A 48 3.30 4.45 10.89
N ALA A 49 2.93 3.95 12.07
CA ALA A 49 3.85 3.30 12.98
C ALA A 49 4.34 1.94 12.43
N ALA A 50 3.42 1.13 11.89
CA ALA A 50 3.76 -0.15 11.26
C ALA A 50 4.68 0.04 10.05
N LEU A 51 4.41 1.04 9.20
CA LEU A 51 5.25 1.37 8.05
C LEU A 51 6.64 1.87 8.48
N ARG A 52 6.73 2.65 9.55
CA ARG A 52 8.01 3.11 10.10
C ARG A 52 8.93 1.94 10.45
N ASP A 53 8.39 0.83 10.94
CA ASP A 53 9.16 -0.35 11.37
C ASP A 53 9.53 -1.30 10.21
N THR A 54 9.09 -1.02 8.98
CA THR A 54 9.49 -1.77 7.78
C THR A 54 10.88 -1.39 7.30
N ALA A 55 11.51 -2.25 6.49
CA ALA A 55 12.82 -1.95 5.91
C ALA A 55 12.81 -0.70 5.02
N SER A 56 11.76 -0.51 4.21
CA SER A 56 11.59 0.68 3.35
C SER A 56 11.30 1.94 4.18
N GLY A 57 10.52 1.83 5.26
CA GLY A 57 10.31 2.91 6.21
C GLY A 57 11.61 3.34 6.89
N GLN A 58 12.39 2.38 7.40
CA GLN A 58 13.70 2.66 8.00
C GLN A 58 14.67 3.29 6.99
N GLU A 59 14.69 2.82 5.73
CA GLU A 59 15.49 3.44 4.67
C GLU A 59 15.11 4.91 4.44
N LEU A 60 13.81 5.23 4.38
CA LEU A 60 13.34 6.61 4.23
C LEU A 60 13.74 7.48 5.43
N LEU A 61 13.66 6.95 6.65
CA LEU A 61 14.11 7.63 7.86
C LEU A 61 15.61 7.93 7.81
N GLU A 62 16.44 6.94 7.47
CA GLU A 62 17.89 7.09 7.34
C GLU A 62 18.27 8.13 6.27
N ARG A 63 17.46 8.23 5.22
CA ARG A 63 17.61 9.19 4.13
C ARG A 63 17.05 10.59 4.45
N GLY A 64 16.42 10.79 5.61
CA GLY A 64 15.89 12.07 6.04
C GLY A 64 14.48 12.39 5.54
N PHE A 65 13.69 11.38 5.18
CA PHE A 65 12.32 11.49 4.66
C PHE A 65 11.26 10.84 5.59
N PRO A 66 11.20 11.19 6.90
CA PRO A 66 10.22 10.59 7.81
C PRO A 66 8.76 10.95 7.46
N GLU A 67 8.54 12.13 6.85
CA GLU A 67 7.20 12.57 6.43
C GLU A 67 6.64 11.75 5.27
N ASP A 68 7.51 11.17 4.43
CA ASP A 68 7.06 10.31 3.33
C ASP A 68 6.43 9.01 3.87
N VAL A 69 6.92 8.51 5.00
CA VAL A 69 6.33 7.35 5.70
C VAL A 69 4.96 7.69 6.29
N VAL A 70 4.83 8.87 6.90
CA VAL A 70 3.55 9.35 7.44
C VAL A 70 2.54 9.51 6.32
N ARG A 71 2.94 10.16 5.22
CA ARG A 71 2.10 10.41 4.05
C ARG A 71 1.67 9.14 3.35
N ALA A 72 2.57 8.16 3.22
CA ALA A 72 2.25 6.85 2.64
C ALA A 72 1.20 6.07 3.48
N GLY A 73 1.10 6.36 4.78
CA GLY A 73 0.12 5.75 5.67
C GLY A 73 -1.25 6.43 5.68
N GLU A 74 -1.45 7.53 4.95
CA GLU A 74 -2.74 8.24 4.92
C GLU A 74 -3.79 7.48 4.13
N LEU A 75 -4.93 7.20 4.76
CA LEU A 75 -6.07 6.55 4.10
C LEU A 75 -7.00 7.58 3.46
N GLY A 76 -7.33 7.37 2.18
CA GLY A 76 -8.32 8.21 1.47
C GLY A 76 -7.87 9.66 1.25
N ALA A 77 -6.56 9.95 1.28
CA ALA A 77 -6.02 11.29 1.14
C ALA A 77 -6.18 11.92 -0.27
N SER A 78 -6.52 11.11 -1.28
CA SER A 78 -6.65 11.54 -2.67
C SER A 78 -7.87 10.90 -3.34
N ALA A 79 -8.53 11.69 -4.18
CA ALA A 79 -9.60 11.23 -5.08
C ALA A 79 -9.10 10.94 -6.51
N CYS A 80 -7.80 11.11 -6.77
CA CYS A 80 -7.19 10.79 -8.07
C CYS A 80 -7.14 9.27 -8.26
N VAL A 81 -7.53 8.80 -9.45
CA VAL A 81 -7.42 7.38 -9.83
C VAL A 81 -6.52 7.26 -11.05
N PRO A 82 -5.21 6.98 -10.88
CA PRO A 82 -4.30 6.95 -12.02
C PRO A 82 -4.62 5.79 -12.98
N SER A 83 -4.74 6.12 -14.27
CA SER A 83 -4.86 5.16 -15.37
C SER A 83 -3.67 5.28 -16.31
N LEU A 84 -3.11 4.16 -16.75
CA LEU A 84 -2.00 4.14 -17.71
C LEU A 84 -2.55 4.37 -19.12
N ALA A 85 -2.29 5.55 -19.69
CA ALA A 85 -2.64 5.86 -21.07
C ALA A 85 -1.76 5.07 -22.04
N SER A 86 -2.23 4.86 -23.28
CA SER A 86 -1.49 4.15 -24.33
C SER A 86 -0.11 4.74 -24.63
N GLY A 87 0.10 6.03 -24.29
CA GLY A 87 1.39 6.71 -24.43
C GLY A 87 2.39 6.46 -23.28
N GLY A 88 2.05 5.62 -22.29
CA GLY A 88 2.92 5.28 -21.16
C GLY A 88 2.86 6.25 -19.97
N TRP A 89 1.98 7.24 -20.01
CA TRP A 89 1.80 8.23 -18.95
C TRP A 89 0.57 7.92 -18.10
N MET A 90 0.63 8.22 -16.80
CA MET A 90 -0.53 8.14 -15.91
C MET A 90 -1.41 9.38 -16.10
N VAL A 91 -2.72 9.17 -16.26
CA VAL A 91 -3.76 10.21 -16.30
C VAL A 91 -4.77 9.99 -15.18
N ASP A 92 -5.38 11.06 -14.67
CA ASP A 92 -6.40 10.95 -13.61
C ASP A 92 -7.75 10.53 -14.20
N ALA A 93 -8.15 9.28 -13.93
CA ALA A 93 -9.39 8.69 -14.43
C ALA A 93 -10.64 9.13 -13.64
N SER A 94 -10.49 9.78 -12.47
CA SER A 94 -11.66 10.30 -11.73
C SER A 94 -12.21 11.61 -12.31
N ARG A 95 -11.51 12.18 -13.30
CA ARG A 95 -11.88 13.41 -14.00
C ARG A 95 -12.49 13.17 -15.39
N VAL A 96 -12.78 11.92 -15.73
CA VAL A 96 -13.31 11.50 -17.05
C VAL A 96 -14.79 11.19 -16.96
#